data_AF-A0A2N5A603-F1
#
_entry.id   AF-A0A2N5A603-F1
#
_cell.length_a   1.000
_cell.length_b   1.000
_cell.length_c   1.000
_cell.angle_alpha   90.00
_cell.angle_beta   90.00
_cell.angle_gamma   90.00
#
_symmetry.space_group_name_H-M   'P 1'
#
loop_
_entity.id
_entity.type
_entity.pdbx_description
1 polymer ?
#
loop_
_entity_poly.entity_id
_entity_poly.type
_entity_poly.pdbx_seq_one_letter_code
_entity_poly.pdbx_strand_id
1 'polypeptide(L)'
;MNNLEKTSSTVPAQIEKLPFSQLIRRIGPGIVLTGVVVGPGAITTASMLGADYGYSLLWLLIPIAFMGITFMLTTYRISMLTGMPSIEAIRHYYGKVASGFVGVATFLACLFFTMGNISGTGAGMNLVFGIDWKLGALIMIAVMIYCYFSKGVYSKVEKGITICIVAMIIAFYITLVGTGGPDWKASGEGLTHWMFPAGSLVTALGFISTNASLTTGIYGTYLGKEKKWKKDDLFNG
;
A
#
# COMPACT_ATOMS: atom_id res chain seq x y z
N MET A 1 -21.19 -17.37 43.31
CA MET A 1 -20.20 -17.57 42.22
C MET A 1 -21.00 -17.83 40.93
N ASN A 2 -21.83 -16.92 40.40
CA ASN A 2 -21.59 -15.60 39.78
C ASN A 2 -20.46 -15.55 38.74
N ASN A 3 -20.88 -15.39 37.46
CA ASN A 3 -20.15 -14.89 36.27
C ASN A 3 -19.73 -15.87 35.16
N LEU A 4 -20.55 -16.86 34.77
CA LEU A 4 -20.33 -17.59 33.50
C LEU A 4 -21.55 -17.62 32.54
N GLU A 5 -22.61 -16.84 32.78
CA GLU A 5 -23.87 -16.91 32.01
C GLU A 5 -24.34 -15.58 31.37
N LYS A 6 -23.44 -14.63 31.12
CA LYS A 6 -23.78 -13.35 30.48
C LYS A 6 -22.76 -12.87 29.44
N THR A 7 -22.57 -13.66 28.38
CA THR A 7 -22.01 -13.18 27.10
C THR A 7 -22.66 -13.87 25.89
N SER A 8 -23.96 -14.17 25.99
CA SER A 8 -24.81 -14.27 24.79
C SER A 8 -25.12 -12.84 24.31
N SER A 9 -24.10 -12.14 23.78
CA SER A 9 -24.31 -10.91 23.04
C SER A 9 -24.91 -11.28 21.68
N THR A 10 -26.23 -11.27 21.65
CA THR A 10 -27.09 -11.18 20.46
C THR A 10 -26.37 -10.52 19.29
N VAL A 11 -26.20 -11.26 18.20
CA VAL A 11 -25.86 -10.70 16.88
C VAL A 11 -26.89 -9.59 16.60
N PRO A 12 -26.50 -8.32 16.47
CA PRO A 12 -27.46 -7.27 16.15
C PRO A 12 -28.07 -7.58 14.77
N ALA A 13 -29.38 -7.86 14.79
CA ALA A 13 -30.13 -8.41 13.66
C ALA A 13 -30.42 -7.40 12.53
N GLN A 14 -29.79 -6.23 12.51
CA GLN A 14 -29.94 -5.24 11.45
C GLN A 14 -28.60 -4.54 11.20
N ILE A 15 -27.80 -5.12 10.31
CA ILE A 15 -26.67 -4.43 9.70
C ILE A 15 -27.27 -3.45 8.69
N GLU A 16 -27.37 -2.18 9.09
CA GLU A 16 -27.78 -1.10 8.20
C GLU A 16 -26.68 -0.94 7.12
N LYS A 17 -26.92 -1.52 5.94
CA LYS A 17 -26.03 -1.37 4.79
C LYS A 17 -26.01 0.11 4.41
N LEU A 18 -24.84 0.74 4.51
CA LEU A 18 -24.71 2.15 4.17
C LEU A 18 -25.14 2.41 2.71
N PRO A 19 -25.85 3.52 2.43
CA PRO A 19 -26.27 3.85 1.07
C PRO A 19 -25.05 4.04 0.16
N PHE A 20 -25.17 3.62 -1.10
CA PHE A 20 -24.10 3.64 -2.12
C PHE A 20 -23.37 5.00 -2.24
N SER A 21 -24.08 6.11 -1.99
CA SER A 21 -23.52 7.47 -1.96
C SER A 21 -22.53 7.70 -0.81
N GLN A 22 -22.77 7.14 0.38
CA GLN A 22 -21.83 7.20 1.50
C GLN A 22 -20.64 6.26 1.30
N LEU A 23 -20.83 5.14 0.59
CA LEU A 23 -19.75 4.24 0.20
C LEU A 23 -18.78 4.93 -0.78
N ILE A 24 -19.30 5.60 -1.81
CA ILE A 24 -18.50 6.42 -2.74
C ILE A 24 -17.76 7.56 -2.02
N ARG A 25 -18.41 8.21 -1.04
CA ARG A 25 -17.79 9.28 -0.26
C ARG A 25 -16.66 8.77 0.66
N ARG A 26 -16.67 7.49 1.04
CA ARG A 26 -15.57 6.79 1.73
C ARG A 26 -14.48 6.25 0.77
N ILE A 27 -14.81 6.00 -0.50
CA ILE A 27 -13.83 5.59 -1.52
C ILE A 27 -12.85 6.73 -1.84
N GLY A 28 -13.29 7.99 -1.83
CA GLY A 28 -12.42 9.15 -2.13
C GLY A 28 -11.13 9.19 -1.28
N PRO A 29 -11.22 9.16 0.05
CA PRO A 29 -10.05 8.99 0.93
C PRO A 29 -9.27 7.70 0.67
N GLY A 30 -9.97 6.61 0.30
CA GLY A 30 -9.36 5.31 -0.01
C GLY A 30 -8.48 5.33 -1.27
N ILE A 31 -8.86 6.07 -2.32
CA ILE A 31 -8.03 6.25 -3.53
C ILE A 31 -6.75 7.02 -3.20
N VAL A 32 -6.85 8.09 -2.41
CA VAL A 32 -5.67 8.85 -1.96
C VAL A 32 -4.79 7.98 -1.06
N LEU A 33 -5.37 7.19 -0.15
CA LEU A 33 -4.63 6.23 0.68
C LEU A 33 -3.91 5.17 -0.18
N THR A 34 -4.59 4.68 -1.22
CA THR A 34 -4.03 3.69 -2.16
C THR A 34 -2.86 4.32 -2.93
N GLY A 35 -3.01 5.58 -3.38
CA GLY A 35 -1.93 6.33 -4.01
C GLY A 35 -0.73 6.58 -3.09
N VAL A 36 -0.93 6.75 -1.78
CA VAL A 36 0.14 6.84 -0.78
C VAL A 36 0.86 5.50 -0.58
N VAL A 37 0.15 4.38 -0.71
CA VAL A 37 0.74 3.03 -0.61
C VAL A 37 1.59 2.69 -1.85
N VAL A 38 1.26 3.25 -3.01
CA VAL A 38 2.07 3.14 -4.22
C VAL A 38 3.27 4.09 -4.12
N GLY A 39 4.35 3.59 -3.51
CA GLY A 39 5.60 4.34 -3.37
C GLY A 39 6.34 4.58 -4.70
N PRO A 40 7.29 5.53 -4.74
CA PRO A 40 8.11 5.81 -5.93
C PRO A 40 8.84 4.56 -6.46
N GLY A 41 9.23 3.63 -5.58
CA GLY A 41 9.84 2.36 -5.98
C GLY A 41 8.94 1.48 -6.86
N ALA A 42 7.64 1.40 -6.54
CA ALA A 42 6.68 0.66 -7.34
C ALA A 42 6.47 1.31 -8.72
N ILE A 43 6.44 2.64 -8.76
CA ILE A 43 6.28 3.41 -9.99
C ILE A 43 7.51 3.26 -10.88
N THR A 44 8.71 3.44 -10.34
CA THR A 44 9.96 3.28 -11.09
C THR A 44 10.08 1.86 -11.64
N THR A 45 9.80 0.84 -10.82
CA THR A 45 9.89 -0.56 -11.26
C THR A 45 8.84 -0.87 -12.33
N ALA A 46 7.61 -0.35 -12.21
CA ALA A 46 6.58 -0.49 -13.24
C ALA A 46 7.01 0.16 -14.57
N SER A 47 7.59 1.37 -14.51
CA SER A 47 8.10 2.07 -15.69
C SER A 47 9.28 1.33 -16.33
N MET A 48 10.21 0.80 -15.55
CA MET A 48 11.32 -0.03 -16.06
C MET A 48 10.80 -1.31 -16.74
N LEU A 49 9.84 -1.99 -16.12
CA LEU A 49 9.22 -3.18 -16.71
C LEU A 49 8.51 -2.86 -18.04
N GLY A 50 7.77 -1.76 -18.09
CA GLY A 50 7.09 -1.32 -19.32
C GLY A 50 8.06 -0.88 -20.42
N ALA A 51 9.19 -0.27 -20.06
CA ALA A 51 10.21 0.15 -21.02
C ALA A 51 11.01 -1.03 -21.59
N ASP A 52 11.42 -1.97 -20.73
CA ASP A 52 12.31 -3.08 -21.12
C ASP A 52 11.54 -4.27 -21.73
N TYR A 53 10.30 -4.52 -21.28
CA TYR A 53 9.54 -5.73 -21.62
C TYR A 53 8.17 -5.45 -22.23
N GLY A 54 7.80 -4.17 -22.40
CA GLY A 54 6.53 -3.76 -22.96
C GLY A 54 5.34 -4.32 -22.18
N TYR A 55 4.41 -4.95 -22.89
CA TYR A 55 3.18 -5.50 -22.34
C TYR A 55 3.32 -6.92 -21.78
N SER A 56 4.47 -7.59 -21.99
CA SER A 56 4.66 -9.02 -21.71
C SER A 56 4.47 -9.42 -20.24
N LEU A 57 4.64 -8.46 -19.31
CA LEU A 57 4.56 -8.68 -17.86
C LEU A 57 3.30 -8.08 -17.25
N LEU A 58 2.34 -7.59 -18.05
CA LEU A 58 1.08 -7.04 -17.56
C LEU A 58 0.28 -8.05 -16.74
N TRP A 59 0.32 -9.34 -17.11
CA TRP A 59 -0.37 -10.40 -16.37
C TRP A 59 0.05 -10.47 -14.90
N LEU A 60 1.24 -9.99 -14.51
CA LEU A 60 1.69 -9.96 -13.11
C LEU A 60 0.79 -9.12 -12.20
N LEU A 61 0.06 -8.16 -12.75
CA LEU A 61 -0.90 -7.35 -11.98
C LEU A 61 -2.01 -8.21 -11.37
N ILE A 62 -2.41 -9.30 -12.04
CA ILE A 62 -3.48 -10.20 -11.60
C ILE A 62 -3.10 -10.93 -10.30
N PRO A 63 -2.02 -11.72 -10.23
CA PRO A 63 -1.63 -12.40 -8.99
C PRO A 63 -1.23 -11.40 -7.90
N ILE A 64 -0.64 -10.25 -8.25
CA ILE A 64 -0.32 -9.20 -7.28
C ILE A 64 -1.60 -8.65 -6.62
N ALA A 65 -2.61 -8.29 -7.41
CA ALA A 65 -3.88 -7.80 -6.89
C ALA A 65 -4.59 -8.87 -6.05
N PHE A 66 -4.63 -10.11 -6.52
CA PHE A 66 -5.23 -11.23 -5.78
C PHE A 66 -4.53 -11.46 -4.43
N MET A 67 -3.20 -11.51 -4.43
CA MET A 67 -2.42 -11.72 -3.22
C MET A 67 -2.56 -10.54 -2.25
N GLY A 68 -2.53 -9.31 -2.75
CA GLY A 68 -2.73 -8.10 -1.94
C GLY A 68 -4.11 -8.06 -1.28
N ILE A 69 -5.17 -8.30 -2.06
CA ILE A 69 -6.56 -8.29 -1.56
C ILE A 69 -6.77 -9.40 -0.51
N THR A 70 -6.36 -10.63 -0.82
CA THR A 70 -6.54 -11.77 0.09
C THR A 70 -5.75 -11.60 1.39
N PHE A 71 -4.52 -11.10 1.30
CA PHE A 71 -3.67 -10.84 2.45
C PHE A 71 -4.22 -9.72 3.34
N MET A 72 -4.61 -8.58 2.75
CA MET A 72 -5.20 -7.46 3.48
C MET A 72 -6.52 -7.89 4.14
N LEU A 73 -7.44 -8.51 3.41
CA LEU A 73 -8.73 -8.96 3.94
C LEU A 73 -8.57 -9.92 5.13
N THR A 74 -7.67 -10.89 5.00
CA THR A 74 -7.41 -11.87 6.08
C THR A 74 -6.82 -11.18 7.31
N THR A 75 -5.84 -10.30 7.11
CA THR A 75 -5.16 -9.58 8.19
C THR A 75 -6.12 -8.65 8.94
N TYR A 76 -6.97 -7.90 8.23
CA TYR A 76 -7.99 -7.04 8.83
C TYR A 76 -9.08 -7.84 9.54
N ARG A 77 -9.55 -8.95 8.95
CA ARG A 77 -10.54 -9.85 9.58
C ARG A 77 -10.04 -10.40 10.90
N ILE A 78 -8.81 -10.92 10.93
CA ILE A 78 -8.21 -11.45 12.16
C ILE A 78 -8.13 -10.36 13.22
N SER A 79 -7.66 -9.15 12.85
CA SER A 79 -7.53 -8.06 13.81
C SER A 79 -8.88 -7.57 14.36
N MET A 80 -9.90 -7.43 13.52
CA MET A 80 -11.25 -7.03 13.95
C MET A 80 -11.95 -8.10 14.79
N LEU A 81 -11.77 -9.39 14.45
CA LEU A 81 -12.42 -10.48 15.17
C LEU A 81 -11.78 -10.75 16.54
N THR A 82 -10.45 -10.66 16.62
CA THR A 82 -9.69 -10.90 17.86
C THR A 82 -9.52 -9.64 18.71
N GLY A 83 -9.70 -8.44 18.13
CA GLY A 83 -9.41 -7.17 18.79
C GLY A 83 -7.91 -6.92 19.03
N MET A 84 -7.05 -7.75 18.45
CA MET A 84 -5.60 -7.70 18.64
C MET A 84 -4.90 -7.30 17.32
N PRO A 85 -3.80 -6.50 17.37
CA PRO A 85 -2.92 -6.29 16.22
C PRO A 85 -2.25 -7.60 15.80
N SER A 86 -1.83 -7.70 14.55
CA SER A 86 -1.27 -8.94 13.99
C SER A 86 -0.12 -9.53 14.81
N ILE A 87 0.83 -8.69 15.27
CA ILE A 87 2.00 -9.16 16.03
C ILE A 87 1.61 -9.63 17.44
N GLU A 88 0.60 -8.99 18.05
CA GLU A 88 0.10 -9.37 19.38
C GLU A 88 -0.71 -10.67 19.32
N ALA A 89 -1.51 -10.84 18.26
CA ALA A 89 -2.18 -12.11 17.97
C ALA A 89 -1.16 -13.25 17.76
N ILE A 90 -0.09 -13.01 16.99
CA ILE A 90 0.99 -14.00 16.81
C ILE A 90 1.64 -14.34 18.15
N ARG A 91 1.88 -13.36 19.01
CA ARG A 91 2.44 -13.59 20.35
C ARG A 91 1.51 -14.44 21.23
N HIS A 92 0.20 -14.22 21.13
CA HIS A 92 -0.80 -14.94 21.91
C HIS A 92 -0.93 -16.40 21.48
N TYR A 93 -0.97 -16.68 20.18
CA TYR A 93 -1.17 -18.03 19.64
C TYR A 93 0.12 -18.85 19.44
N TYR A 94 1.23 -18.21 19.05
CA TYR A 94 2.49 -18.86 18.67
C TYR A 94 3.65 -18.58 19.63
N GLY A 95 3.42 -17.77 20.68
CA GLY A 95 4.40 -17.49 21.72
C GLY A 95 5.41 -16.38 21.37
N LYS A 96 6.35 -16.14 22.31
CA LYS A 96 7.27 -15.00 22.27
C LYS A 96 8.34 -15.09 21.17
N VAL A 97 8.79 -16.30 20.84
CA VAL A 97 9.86 -16.52 19.84
C VAL A 97 9.37 -16.20 18.43
N ALA A 98 8.20 -16.74 18.05
CA ALA A 98 7.58 -16.46 16.75
C ALA A 98 7.26 -14.96 16.59
N SER A 99 6.72 -14.33 17.63
CA SER A 99 6.46 -12.88 17.64
C SER A 99 7.73 -12.05 17.48
N GLY A 100 8.84 -12.45 18.12
CA GLY A 100 10.14 -11.80 17.97
C GLY A 100 10.67 -11.87 16.54
N PHE A 101 10.63 -13.06 15.93
CA PHE A 101 11.05 -13.25 14.54
C PHE A 101 10.22 -12.41 13.56
N VAL A 102 8.89 -12.44 13.68
CA VAL A 102 8.00 -11.64 12.83
C VAL A 102 8.19 -10.14 13.07
N GLY A 103 8.45 -9.72 14.32
CA GLY A 103 8.77 -8.34 14.64
C GLY A 103 10.04 -7.84 13.96
N VAL A 104 11.12 -8.63 14.01
CA VAL A 104 12.39 -8.30 13.32
C VAL A 104 12.21 -8.29 11.80
N ALA A 105 11.51 -9.27 11.24
CA ALA A 105 11.23 -9.32 9.81
C ALA A 105 10.41 -8.11 9.34
N THR A 106 9.40 -7.71 10.12
CA THR A 106 8.59 -6.52 9.83
C THR A 106 9.43 -5.25 9.93
N PHE A 107 10.30 -5.15 10.93
CA PHE A 107 11.21 -4.01 11.08
C PHE A 107 12.15 -3.87 9.88
N LEU A 108 12.77 -4.97 9.43
CA LEU A 108 13.62 -4.98 8.24
C LEU A 108 12.84 -4.62 6.97
N ALA A 109 11.60 -5.12 6.82
CA ALA A 109 10.74 -4.76 5.70
C ALA A 109 10.43 -3.26 5.68
N CYS A 110 10.09 -2.66 6.83
CA CYS A 110 9.89 -1.22 6.96
C CYS A 110 11.15 -0.41 6.65
N LEU A 111 12.31 -0.89 7.10
CA LEU A 111 13.61 -0.26 6.84
C LEU A 111 13.90 -0.22 5.33
N PHE A 112 13.78 -1.34 4.62
CA PHE A 112 14.02 -1.40 3.19
C PHE A 112 12.99 -0.61 2.38
N PHE A 113 11.71 -0.62 2.79
CA PHE A 113 10.68 0.22 2.18
C PHE A 113 11.02 1.71 2.32
N THR A 114 11.47 2.14 3.50
CA THR A 114 11.87 3.52 3.75
C THR A 114 13.12 3.90 2.96
N MET A 115 14.12 3.02 2.88
CA MET A 115 15.29 3.21 2.02
C MET A 115 14.88 3.37 0.55
N GLY A 116 13.97 2.53 0.04
CA GLY A 116 13.44 2.65 -1.32
C GLY A 116 12.74 3.98 -1.59
N ASN A 117 12.00 4.50 -0.62
CA ASN A 117 11.35 5.81 -0.74
C ASN A 117 12.37 6.96 -0.74
N ILE A 118 13.42 6.88 0.09
CA ILE A 118 14.50 7.89 0.13
C ILE A 118 15.32 7.86 -1.16
N SER A 119 15.67 6.67 -1.67
CA SER A 119 16.38 6.56 -2.94
C SER A 119 15.52 7.03 -4.11
N GLY A 120 14.22 6.74 -4.10
CA GLY A 120 13.27 7.18 -5.12
C GLY A 120 13.12 8.71 -5.17
N THR A 121 13.02 9.37 -4.01
CA THR A 121 12.98 10.84 -3.96
C THR A 121 14.32 11.46 -4.37
N GLY A 122 15.45 10.87 -3.96
CA GLY A 122 16.79 11.29 -4.41
C GLY A 122 16.96 11.18 -5.93
N ALA A 123 16.52 10.08 -6.54
CA ALA A 123 16.51 9.91 -8.00
C ALA A 123 15.60 10.94 -8.69
N GLY A 124 14.42 11.21 -8.12
CA GLY A 124 13.52 12.25 -8.62
C GLY A 124 14.16 13.65 -8.59
N MET A 125 14.85 14.01 -7.51
CA MET A 125 15.58 15.28 -7.43
C MET A 125 16.75 15.35 -8.41
N ASN A 126 17.44 14.25 -8.65
CA ASN A 126 18.50 14.17 -9.65
C ASN A 126 17.93 14.43 -11.07
N LEU A 127 16.79 13.83 -11.39
CA LEU A 127 16.14 14.03 -12.69
C LEU A 127 15.63 15.47 -12.91
N VAL A 128 15.11 16.14 -11.87
CA VAL A 128 14.52 17.49 -12.00
C VAL A 128 15.57 18.59 -11.91
N PHE A 129 16.51 18.49 -10.96
CA PHE A 129 17.46 19.56 -10.63
C PHE A 129 18.91 19.24 -11.00
N GLY A 130 19.21 18.03 -11.47
CA GLY A 130 20.58 17.59 -11.75
C GLY A 130 21.47 17.41 -10.51
N ILE A 131 20.87 17.44 -9.31
CA ILE A 131 21.59 17.36 -8.03
C ILE A 131 21.94 15.90 -7.71
N ASP A 132 23.12 15.63 -7.12
CA ASP A 132 23.49 14.29 -6.66
C ASP A 132 22.41 13.67 -5.76
N TRP A 133 22.04 12.42 -6.02
CA TRP A 133 20.98 11.70 -5.31
C TRP A 133 21.17 11.69 -3.79
N LYS A 134 22.42 11.68 -3.31
CA LYS A 134 22.74 11.72 -1.87
C LYS A 134 22.35 13.06 -1.27
N LEU A 135 22.65 14.15 -1.96
CA LEU A 135 22.31 15.50 -1.52
C LEU A 135 20.80 15.71 -1.58
N GLY A 136 20.14 15.18 -2.62
CA GLY A 136 18.68 15.19 -2.73
C GLY A 136 17.99 14.45 -1.60
N ALA A 137 18.45 13.24 -1.27
CA ALA A 137 17.96 12.48 -0.13
C ALA A 137 18.12 13.24 1.20
N LEU A 138 19.26 13.91 1.41
CA LEU A 138 19.56 14.67 2.62
C LEU A 138 18.63 15.89 2.78
N ILE A 139 18.36 16.61 1.68
CA ILE A 139 17.41 17.72 1.64
C ILE A 139 15.99 17.22 1.98
N MET A 140 15.57 16.08 1.42
CA MET A 140 14.25 15.51 1.70
C MET A 140 14.09 15.08 3.16
N ILE A 141 15.13 14.52 3.78
CA ILE A 141 15.12 14.19 5.21
C ILE A 141 14.99 15.48 6.05
N ALA A 142 15.72 16.55 5.70
CA ALA A 142 15.62 17.82 6.39
C ALA A 142 14.21 18.44 6.28
N VAL A 143 13.59 18.37 5.10
CA VAL A 143 12.20 18.81 4.87
C VAL A 143 11.22 17.98 5.68
N MET A 144 11.39 16.65 5.74
CA MET A 144 10.54 15.78 6.57
C MET A 144 10.64 16.11 8.05
N ILE A 145 11.84 16.33 8.58
CA ILE A 145 12.06 16.71 9.98
C ILE A 145 11.37 18.06 10.25
N TYR A 146 11.54 19.04 9.37
CA TYR A 146 10.87 20.34 9.49
C TYR A 146 9.34 20.21 9.50
N CYS A 147 8.78 19.41 8.60
CA CYS A 147 7.34 19.12 8.58
C CYS A 147 6.86 18.41 9.85
N TYR A 148 7.67 17.50 10.42
CA TYR A 148 7.33 16.77 11.64
C TYR A 148 7.23 17.68 12.87
N PHE A 149 8.13 18.66 13.00
CA PHE A 149 8.14 19.60 14.14
C PHE A 149 7.12 20.74 14.03
N SER A 150 6.53 20.96 12.85
CA SER A 150 5.65 22.10 12.62
C SER A 150 4.18 21.77 12.93
N LYS A 151 3.62 22.43 13.96
CA LYS A 151 2.22 22.22 14.40
C LYS A 151 1.23 22.84 13.41
N GLY A 152 0.24 22.06 12.97
CA GLY A 152 -0.82 22.50 12.05
C GLY A 152 -0.51 22.33 10.55
N VAL A 153 0.67 21.78 10.21
CA VAL A 153 1.03 21.53 8.79
C VAL A 153 0.42 20.23 8.28
N TYR A 154 -0.05 19.33 9.14
CA TYR A 154 -0.63 18.04 8.73
C TYR A 154 -1.71 18.19 7.65
N SER A 155 -2.70 19.07 7.86
CA SER A 155 -3.76 19.31 6.88
C SER A 155 -3.26 19.96 5.58
N LYS A 156 -2.22 20.79 5.65
CA LYS A 156 -1.59 21.39 4.46
C LYS A 156 -0.75 20.37 3.68
N VAL A 157 -0.01 19.51 4.39
CA VAL A 157 0.79 18.41 3.83
C VAL A 157 -0.13 17.40 3.15
N GLU A 158 -1.24 17.02 3.79
CA GLU A 158 -2.22 16.09 3.22
C GLU A 158 -2.82 16.63 1.90
N LYS A 159 -3.19 17.92 1.87
CA LYS A 159 -3.64 18.59 0.63
C LYS A 159 -2.52 18.62 -0.42
N GLY A 160 -1.28 18.92 -0.02
CA GLY A 160 -0.13 18.91 -0.91
C GLY A 160 0.13 17.55 -1.54
N ILE A 161 0.12 16.48 -0.74
CA ILE A 161 0.26 15.09 -1.21
C ILE A 161 -0.84 14.74 -2.20
N THR A 162 -2.09 15.11 -1.89
CA THR A 162 -3.23 14.85 -2.78
C THR A 162 -3.04 15.54 -4.14
N ILE A 163 -2.59 16.80 -4.15
CA ILE A 163 -2.27 17.54 -5.37
C ILE A 163 -1.14 16.84 -6.16
N CYS A 164 -0.08 16.40 -5.49
CA CYS A 164 1.02 15.68 -6.13
C CYS A 164 0.55 14.37 -6.78
N ILE A 165 -0.30 13.59 -6.09
CA ILE A 165 -0.87 12.35 -6.63
C ILE A 165 -1.73 12.64 -7.87
N VAL A 166 -2.60 13.66 -7.80
CA VAL A 166 -3.44 14.04 -8.94
C VAL A 166 -2.59 14.52 -10.12
N ALA A 167 -1.58 15.35 -9.86
CA ALA A 167 -0.66 15.83 -10.89
C ALA A 167 0.11 14.67 -11.56
N MET A 168 0.55 13.68 -10.77
CA MET A 168 1.20 12.47 -11.28
C MET A 168 0.27 11.65 -12.17
N ILE A 169 -0.99 11.43 -11.75
CA ILE A 169 -1.99 10.72 -12.56
C ILE A 169 -2.20 11.45 -13.89
N ILE A 170 -2.39 12.77 -13.85
CA ILE A 170 -2.57 13.59 -15.06
C ILE A 170 -1.35 13.49 -15.97
N ALA A 171 -0.12 13.57 -15.43
CA ALA A 171 1.10 13.44 -16.20
C ALA A 171 1.22 12.08 -16.89
N PHE A 172 0.85 10.99 -16.21
CA PHE A 172 0.78 9.66 -16.82
C PHE A 172 -0.23 9.61 -17.97
N TYR A 173 -1.43 10.16 -17.81
CA TYR A 173 -2.44 10.19 -18.88
C TYR A 173 -2.01 11.05 -20.07
N ILE A 174 -1.40 12.21 -19.83
CA ILE A 174 -0.85 13.05 -20.90
C ILE A 174 0.22 12.28 -21.68
N THR A 175 1.12 11.61 -20.97
CA THR A 175 2.17 10.78 -21.60
C THR A 175 1.54 9.64 -22.40
N LEU A 176 0.55 8.96 -21.83
CA LEU A 176 -0.16 7.84 -22.45
C LEU A 176 -0.86 8.25 -23.76
N VAL A 177 -1.53 9.40 -23.78
CA VAL A 177 -2.18 9.93 -24.99
C VAL A 177 -1.13 10.46 -25.97
N GLY A 178 -0.07 11.10 -25.47
CA GLY A 178 1.02 11.64 -26.28
C GLY A 178 1.85 10.58 -27.01
N THR A 179 1.95 9.37 -26.45
CA THR A 179 2.65 8.24 -27.08
C THR A 179 1.77 7.43 -28.05
N GLY A 180 0.52 7.85 -28.30
CA GLY A 180 -0.40 7.21 -29.24
C GLY A 180 -1.42 6.27 -28.60
N GLY A 181 -1.53 6.27 -27.27
CA GLY A 181 -2.42 5.38 -26.52
C GLY A 181 -1.85 3.97 -26.35
N PRO A 182 -2.35 3.17 -25.38
CA PRO A 182 -1.92 1.78 -25.29
C PRO A 182 -2.43 0.96 -26.49
N ASP A 183 -1.67 -0.04 -26.92
CA ASP A 183 -2.13 -0.97 -27.94
C ASP A 183 -3.08 -1.99 -27.28
N TRP A 184 -4.37 -1.96 -27.64
CA TRP A 184 -5.39 -2.82 -27.01
C TRP A 184 -5.14 -4.30 -27.31
N LYS A 185 -4.57 -4.60 -28.48
CA LYS A 185 -4.29 -5.97 -28.90
C LYS A 185 -3.08 -6.49 -28.12
N ALA A 186 -1.98 -5.75 -28.09
CA ALA A 186 -0.79 -6.13 -27.35
C ALA A 186 -1.02 -6.16 -25.82
N SER A 187 -1.88 -5.28 -25.30
CA SER A 187 -2.28 -5.29 -23.88
C SER A 187 -3.09 -6.55 -23.54
N GLY A 188 -4.03 -6.94 -24.40
CA GLY A 188 -4.81 -8.17 -24.24
C GLY A 188 -3.95 -9.43 -24.34
N GLU A 189 -3.00 -9.46 -25.27
CA GLU A 189 -2.03 -10.55 -25.38
C GLU A 189 -1.11 -10.60 -24.15
N GLY A 190 -0.62 -9.45 -23.65
CA GLY A 190 0.21 -9.36 -22.44
C GLY A 190 -0.49 -9.77 -21.13
N LEU A 191 -1.82 -9.72 -21.09
CA LEU A 191 -2.64 -10.20 -19.97
C LEU A 191 -2.90 -11.71 -20.03
N THR A 192 -2.97 -12.28 -21.23
CA THR A 192 -3.38 -13.68 -21.46
C THR A 192 -2.21 -14.61 -21.75
N HIS A 193 -1.07 -14.08 -22.21
CA HIS A 193 0.12 -14.84 -22.52
C HIS A 193 1.13 -14.75 -21.36
N TRP A 194 1.25 -15.84 -20.61
CA TRP A 194 2.10 -15.89 -19.42
C TRP A 194 3.52 -16.28 -19.81
N MET A 195 4.34 -15.28 -20.09
CA MET A 195 5.75 -15.47 -20.43
C MET A 195 6.63 -14.57 -19.56
N PHE A 196 7.80 -15.09 -19.19
CA PHE A 196 8.90 -14.31 -18.62
C PHE A 196 9.97 -14.11 -19.69
N PRO A 197 10.12 -12.90 -20.24
CA PRO A 197 11.24 -12.59 -21.12
C PRO A 197 12.60 -12.87 -20.45
N ALA A 198 13.62 -13.20 -21.24
CA ALA A 198 14.96 -13.45 -20.71
C ALA A 198 15.48 -12.24 -19.92
N GLY A 199 15.94 -12.45 -18.69
CA GLY A 199 16.40 -11.40 -17.79
C GLY A 199 15.31 -10.71 -16.96
N SER A 200 14.02 -10.97 -17.22
CA SER A 200 12.92 -10.26 -16.56
C SER A 200 12.60 -10.75 -15.15
N LEU A 201 13.10 -11.92 -14.74
CA LEU A 201 12.74 -12.55 -13.46
C LEU A 201 13.09 -11.68 -12.25
N VAL A 202 14.26 -11.04 -12.24
CA VAL A 202 14.70 -10.22 -11.10
C VAL A 202 13.80 -9.00 -10.94
N THR A 203 13.52 -8.30 -12.04
CA THR A 203 12.66 -7.10 -12.04
C THR A 203 11.20 -7.46 -11.76
N ALA A 204 10.72 -8.59 -12.28
CA ALA A 204 9.38 -9.11 -12.01
C ALA A 204 9.20 -9.50 -10.53
N LEU A 205 10.17 -10.19 -9.93
CA LEU A 205 10.18 -10.51 -8.50
C LEU A 205 10.26 -9.25 -7.64
N GLY A 206 11.08 -8.27 -8.04
CA GLY A 206 11.13 -6.96 -7.39
C GLY A 206 9.78 -6.25 -7.44
N PHE A 207 9.09 -6.30 -8.58
CA PHE A 207 7.77 -5.72 -8.75
C PHE A 207 6.69 -6.44 -7.92
N ILE A 208 6.71 -7.77 -7.86
CA ILE A 208 5.82 -8.51 -6.96
C ILE A 208 6.11 -8.14 -5.49
N SER A 209 7.39 -8.10 -5.10
CA SER A 209 7.83 -7.80 -3.74
C SER A 209 7.41 -6.40 -3.28
N THR A 210 7.50 -5.38 -4.15
CA THR A 210 7.13 -4.01 -3.76
C THR A 210 5.62 -3.82 -3.60
N ASN A 211 4.81 -4.63 -4.28
CA ASN A 211 3.36 -4.60 -4.15
C ASN A 211 2.85 -5.52 -3.01
N ALA A 212 3.61 -6.55 -2.65
CA ALA A 212 3.35 -7.45 -1.54
C ALA A 212 3.74 -6.85 -0.17
N SER A 213 3.48 -5.56 0.05
CA SER A 213 3.90 -4.88 1.27
C SER A 213 3.09 -5.36 2.48
N LEU A 214 3.70 -6.28 3.25
CA LEU A 214 3.23 -6.73 4.57
C LEU A 214 2.98 -5.56 5.53
N THR A 215 3.77 -4.50 5.40
CA THR A 215 3.76 -3.32 6.27
C THR A 215 2.40 -2.65 6.27
N THR A 216 1.75 -2.49 5.12
CA THR A 216 0.43 -1.86 5.04
C THR A 216 -0.64 -2.69 5.74
N GLY A 217 -0.59 -4.03 5.59
CA GLY A 217 -1.52 -4.94 6.27
C GLY A 217 -1.33 -4.92 7.78
N ILE A 218 -0.09 -5.03 8.26
CA ILE A 218 0.24 -5.03 9.69
C ILE A 218 -0.09 -3.67 10.30
N TYR A 219 0.39 -2.57 9.71
CA TYR A 219 0.11 -1.22 10.18
C TYR A 219 -1.40 -0.92 10.22
N GLY A 220 -2.14 -1.39 9.22
CA GLY A 220 -3.61 -1.31 9.19
C GLY A 220 -4.28 -1.92 10.41
N THR A 221 -3.76 -3.03 10.94
CA THR A 221 -4.31 -3.63 12.18
C THR A 221 -4.07 -2.79 13.42
N TYR A 222 -2.93 -2.12 13.52
CA TYR A 222 -2.63 -1.20 14.62
C TYR A 222 -3.52 0.04 14.54
N LEU A 223 -3.69 0.61 13.35
CA LEU A 223 -4.59 1.74 13.14
C LEU A 223 -6.05 1.37 13.45
N GLY A 224 -6.49 0.17 13.08
CA GLY A 224 -7.80 -0.36 13.42
C GLY A 224 -8.03 -0.47 14.93
N LYS A 225 -7.00 -0.86 15.70
CA LYS A 225 -7.03 -0.86 17.17
C LYS A 225 -7.12 0.55 17.75
N GLU A 226 -6.32 1.49 17.26
CA GLU A 226 -6.36 2.90 17.70
C GLU A 226 -7.71 3.56 17.43
N LYS A 227 -8.31 3.29 16.26
CA LYS A 227 -9.63 3.77 15.86
C LYS A 227 -10.80 2.96 16.42
N LYS A 228 -10.53 1.91 17.19
CA LYS A 228 -11.54 1.01 17.80
C LYS A 228 -12.56 0.45 16.80
N TRP A 229 -12.10 -0.02 15.64
CA TRP A 229 -12.97 -0.65 14.65
C TRP A 229 -13.72 -1.84 15.26
N LYS A 230 -15.04 -1.88 15.03
CA LYS A 230 -15.94 -2.89 15.58
C LYS A 230 -16.21 -3.99 14.55
N LYS A 231 -16.72 -5.13 15.02
CA LYS A 231 -17.18 -6.23 14.16
C LYS A 231 -18.26 -5.80 13.15
N ASP A 232 -19.03 -4.77 13.48
CA ASP A 232 -20.07 -4.20 12.62
C ASP A 232 -19.47 -3.40 11.43
N ASP A 233 -18.25 -2.88 11.56
CA ASP A 233 -17.55 -2.18 10.48
C ASP A 233 -17.09 -3.16 9.38
N LEU A 234 -16.92 -4.45 9.72
CA LEU A 234 -16.52 -5.51 8.78
C LEU A 234 -17.52 -5.69 7.62
N PHE A 235 -18.80 -5.39 7.86
CA PHE A 235 -19.87 -5.57 6.88
C PHE A 235 -20.08 -4.33 6.00
N ASN A 236 -19.44 -3.21 6.33
CA ASN A 236 -19.60 -1.92 5.66
C ASN A 236 -18.38 -1.46 4.84
N GLY A 237 -17.34 -2.31 4.74
CA GLY A 237 -16.13 -2.07 3.93
C GLY A 237 -14.99 -1.50 4.75
#